data_AF-A0A1N6TGY2-F1
#
_entry.id   AF-A0A1N6TGY2-F1
#
_cell.length_a   1.000
_cell.length_b   1.000
_cell.length_c   1.000
_cell.angle_alpha   90.00
_cell.angle_beta   90.00
_cell.angle_gamma   90.00
#
_symmetry.space_group_name_H-M   'P 1'
#
loop_
_entity.id
_entity.type
_entity.pdbx_description
1 polymer ?
#
loop_
_entity_poly.entity_id
_entity_poly.type
_entity_poly.pdbx_seq_one_letter_code
_entity_poly.pdbx_strand_id
1 'polypeptide(L)'
;MRLSFPYMGPTIVYKKLFELLGHDVVMPPKPNKEIIDLGVKYSPEFACFPFKVITGIYLKLMEKNVNTLVTSGGHGPCRAGYYGEVHKKILKDLGYDVEIIVIDSPHDDYKYFYDIVKRLKGDSSWFKVAKVIKTIYDLTRALDEIEKKIEILRAYSDSGK
;
A
#
# COMPACT_ATOMS: atom_id res chain seq x y z
N MET A 1 -5.16 1.88 14.80
CA MET A 1 -5.12 0.55 14.16
C MET A 1 -3.67 0.13 14.03
N ARG A 2 -3.38 -1.18 14.02
CA ARG A 2 -2.05 -1.71 13.70
C ARG A 2 -2.06 -2.14 12.23
N LEU A 3 -1.65 -1.22 11.38
CA LEU A 3 -1.87 -1.33 9.94
C LEU A 3 -0.59 -1.46 9.13
N SER A 4 -0.74 -1.95 7.91
CA SER A 4 0.31 -1.94 6.88
C SER A 4 -0.29 -1.67 5.50
N PHE A 5 0.56 -1.66 4.48
CA PHE A 5 0.24 -1.33 3.09
C PHE A 5 1.18 -2.11 2.16
N PRO A 6 0.88 -2.28 0.86
CA PRO A 6 1.77 -3.00 -0.05
C PRO A 6 3.12 -2.28 -0.22
N TYR A 7 4.18 -3.04 -0.50
CA TYR A 7 5.48 -2.45 -0.88
C TYR A 7 5.43 -2.00 -2.35
N MET A 8 4.93 -0.79 -2.59
CA MET A 8 4.85 -0.17 -3.91
C MET A 8 5.23 1.30 -3.82
N GLY A 9 5.99 1.79 -4.81
CA GLY A 9 6.43 3.18 -4.86
C GLY A 9 7.22 3.62 -3.61
N PRO A 10 7.21 4.92 -3.28
CA PRO A 10 7.94 5.46 -2.13
C PRO A 10 7.19 5.14 -0.81
N THR A 11 7.42 3.94 -0.28
CA THR A 11 6.75 3.43 0.93
C THR A 11 6.87 4.33 2.17
N ILE A 12 7.88 5.20 2.21
CA ILE A 12 8.04 6.22 3.27
C ILE A 12 6.88 7.23 3.31
N VAL A 13 6.25 7.53 2.17
CA VAL A 13 5.12 8.45 2.07
C VAL A 13 3.91 7.88 2.81
N TYR A 14 3.55 6.63 2.52
CA TYR A 14 2.46 5.94 3.20
C TYR A 14 2.75 5.74 4.69
N LYS A 15 4.00 5.38 5.03
CA LYS A 15 4.43 5.28 6.42
C LYS A 15 4.14 6.56 7.18
N LYS A 16 4.63 7.69 6.66
CA LYS A 16 4.50 8.99 7.32
C LYS A 16 3.05 9.46 7.38
N LEU A 17 2.24 9.19 6.35
CA LEU A 17 0.82 9.52 6.34
C LEU A 17 0.11 8.87 7.54
N PHE A 18 0.24 7.55 7.69
CA PHE A 18 -0.47 6.83 8.75
C PHE A 18 0.13 7.08 10.14
N GLU A 19 1.45 7.26 10.26
CA GLU A 19 2.10 7.65 11.53
C GLU A 19 1.58 9.01 12.03
N LEU A 20 1.50 10.01 11.13
CA LEU A 20 1.02 11.35 11.49
C LEU A 20 -0.48 11.36 11.85
N LEU A 21 -1.26 10.45 11.27
CA LEU A 21 -2.66 10.23 11.64
C LEU A 21 -2.83 9.48 12.98
N GLY A 22 -1.75 8.93 13.54
CA GLY A 22 -1.71 8.30 14.87
C GLY A 22 -1.92 6.79 14.84
N HIS A 23 -1.65 6.12 13.72
CA HIS A 23 -1.71 4.67 13.63
C HIS A 23 -0.38 4.00 13.99
N ASP A 24 -0.47 2.75 14.45
CA ASP A 24 0.69 1.86 14.62
C ASP A 24 1.02 1.24 13.26
N VAL A 25 2.08 1.73 12.62
CA VAL A 25 2.43 1.38 11.25
C VAL A 25 3.50 0.30 11.23
N VAL A 26 3.15 -0.88 10.71
CA VAL A 26 4.10 -1.94 10.41
C VAL A 26 4.57 -1.76 8.97
N MET A 27 5.86 -1.49 8.78
CA MET A 27 6.41 -1.37 7.43
C MET A 27 6.34 -2.70 6.68
N PRO A 28 5.88 -2.71 5.42
CA PRO A 28 5.96 -3.91 4.60
C PRO A 28 7.43 -4.29 4.37
N PRO A 29 7.78 -5.58 4.44
CA PRO A 29 9.12 -6.04 4.08
C PRO A 29 9.43 -5.71 2.62
N LYS A 30 10.71 -5.42 2.33
CA LYS A 30 11.18 -5.31 0.95
C LYS A 30 10.99 -6.64 0.24
N PRO A 31 10.43 -6.68 -0.99
CA PRO A 31 10.35 -7.89 -1.78
C PRO A 31 11.71 -8.57 -1.90
N ASN A 32 11.74 -9.87 -1.67
CA ASN A 32 12.89 -10.72 -1.91
C ASN A 32 12.40 -12.05 -2.51
N LYS A 33 13.33 -12.94 -2.87
CA LYS A 33 12.98 -14.22 -3.52
C LYS A 33 11.99 -15.05 -2.68
N GLU A 34 12.23 -15.17 -1.38
CA GLU A 34 11.36 -15.93 -0.47
C GLU A 34 9.92 -15.38 -0.46
N ILE A 35 9.77 -14.05 -0.36
CA ILE A 35 8.45 -13.38 -0.38
C ILE A 35 7.75 -13.61 -1.71
N ILE A 36 8.50 -13.54 -2.82
CA ILE A 36 7.95 -13.77 -4.16
C ILE A 36 7.49 -15.22 -4.30
N ASP A 37 8.32 -16.19 -3.91
CA ASP A 37 7.99 -17.62 -3.99
C ASP A 37 6.77 -17.95 -3.13
N LEU A 38 6.68 -17.36 -1.93
CA LEU A 38 5.51 -17.47 -1.05
C LEU A 38 4.26 -16.90 -1.73
N GLY A 39 4.38 -15.75 -2.37
CA GLY A 39 3.33 -15.11 -3.15
C GLY A 39 2.84 -15.97 -4.31
N VAL A 40 3.77 -16.54 -5.08
CA VAL A 40 3.47 -17.46 -6.20
C VAL A 40 2.69 -18.68 -5.70
N LYS A 41 3.09 -19.26 -4.56
CA LYS A 41 2.45 -20.45 -4.00
C LYS A 41 0.97 -20.26 -3.66
N TYR A 42 0.58 -19.07 -3.18
CA TYR A 42 -0.78 -18.81 -2.69
C TYR A 42 -1.61 -17.93 -3.63
N SER A 43 -1.06 -17.54 -4.77
CA SER A 43 -1.79 -16.75 -5.77
C SER A 43 -2.32 -17.62 -6.91
N PRO A 44 -3.41 -17.20 -7.57
CA PRO A 44 -3.81 -17.80 -8.84
C PRO A 44 -2.68 -17.74 -9.88
N GLU A 45 -2.55 -18.80 -10.68
CA GLU A 45 -1.50 -18.91 -11.70
C GLU A 45 -1.51 -17.72 -12.68
N PHE A 46 -2.71 -17.32 -13.11
CA PHE A 46 -2.98 -16.24 -14.06
C PHE A 46 -2.96 -14.83 -13.43
N ALA A 47 -2.67 -14.70 -12.13
CA ALA A 47 -2.48 -13.41 -11.51
C ALA A 47 -1.17 -12.76 -11.98
N CYS A 48 -1.21 -11.45 -12.25
CA CYS A 48 -0.02 -10.71 -12.66
C CYS A 48 1.03 -10.66 -11.54
N PHE A 49 2.29 -10.46 -11.92
CA PHE A 49 3.41 -10.48 -10.99
C PHE A 49 3.24 -9.56 -9.76
N PRO A 50 2.76 -8.30 -9.88
CA PRO A 50 2.56 -7.44 -8.71
C PRO A 50 1.60 -8.03 -7.66
N PHE A 51 0.53 -8.70 -8.11
CA PHE A 51 -0.40 -9.39 -7.21
C PHE A 51 0.32 -10.46 -6.38
N LYS A 52 1.17 -11.27 -7.03
CA LYS A 52 1.94 -12.34 -6.37
C LYS A 52 2.89 -11.75 -5.34
N VAL A 53 3.62 -10.70 -5.70
CA VAL A 53 4.53 -10.00 -4.77
C VAL A 53 3.76 -9.49 -3.54
N ILE A 54 2.62 -8.82 -3.74
CA ILE A 54 1.80 -8.27 -2.65
C ILE A 54 1.22 -9.39 -1.77
N THR A 55 0.78 -10.50 -2.36
CA THR A 55 0.30 -11.67 -1.61
C THR A 55 1.37 -12.17 -0.64
N GLY A 56 2.62 -12.34 -1.11
CA GLY A 56 3.73 -12.75 -0.26
C GLY A 56 4.03 -11.74 0.86
N ILE A 57 3.99 -10.44 0.54
CA ILE A 57 4.17 -9.36 1.53
C ILE A 57 3.09 -9.44 2.62
N TYR A 58 1.83 -9.60 2.23
CA TYR A 58 0.72 -9.71 3.18
C TYR A 58 0.88 -10.90 4.10
N LEU A 59 1.28 -12.06 3.57
CA LEU A 59 1.55 -13.25 4.40
C LEU A 59 2.66 -13.00 5.43
N LYS A 60 3.75 -12.32 5.05
CA LYS A 60 4.80 -11.90 6.01
C LYS A 60 4.32 -10.85 7.02
N LEU A 61 3.33 -10.04 6.65
CA LEU A 61 2.72 -9.08 7.58
C LEU A 61 1.79 -9.76 8.58
N MET A 62 1.19 -10.91 8.22
CA MET A 62 0.38 -11.68 9.16
C MET A 62 1.25 -12.22 10.31
N GLU A 63 2.51 -12.61 10.04
CA GLU A 63 3.49 -12.98 11.08
C GLU A 63 3.79 -11.85 12.08
N LYS A 64 3.48 -10.59 11.73
CA LYS A 64 3.71 -9.39 12.56
C LYS A 64 2.44 -8.89 13.27
N ASN A 65 1.38 -9.70 13.28
CA ASN A 65 0.07 -9.40 13.88
C ASN A 65 -0.52 -8.09 13.35
N VAL A 66 -0.43 -7.85 12.04
CA VAL A 66 -1.14 -6.73 11.38
C VAL A 66 -2.61 -7.08 11.27
N ASN A 67 -3.49 -6.19 11.73
CA ASN A 67 -4.94 -6.39 11.69
C ASN A 67 -5.64 -5.58 10.60
N THR A 68 -4.93 -4.68 9.93
CA THR A 68 -5.47 -3.87 8.83
C THR A 68 -4.47 -3.69 7.70
N LEU A 69 -4.88 -3.93 6.48
CA LEU A 69 -4.13 -3.63 5.26
C LEU A 69 -4.83 -2.51 4.52
N VAL A 70 -4.11 -1.42 4.24
CA VAL A 70 -4.62 -0.31 3.42
C VAL A 70 -4.00 -0.41 2.04
N THR A 71 -4.84 -0.53 1.01
CA THR A 71 -4.42 -0.62 -0.39
C THR A 71 -5.21 0.36 -1.24
N SER A 72 -4.70 0.68 -2.42
CA SER A 72 -5.49 1.35 -3.45
C SER A 72 -6.29 0.32 -4.23
N GLY A 73 -7.49 0.68 -4.67
CA GLY A 73 -8.15 -0.05 -5.75
C GLY A 73 -7.66 0.45 -7.10
N GLY A 74 -8.53 0.43 -8.11
CA GLY A 74 -8.13 0.75 -9.47
C GLY A 74 -9.31 1.01 -10.39
N HIS A 75 -9.15 2.03 -11.24
CA HIS A 75 -10.16 2.43 -12.24
C HIS A 75 -9.56 2.20 -13.62
N GLY A 76 -10.23 1.38 -14.44
CA GLY A 76 -9.78 1.04 -15.80
C GLY A 76 -9.55 -0.45 -16.03
N PRO A 77 -8.90 -0.85 -17.13
CA PRO A 77 -8.77 -2.27 -17.54
C PRO A 77 -7.86 -3.09 -16.62
N CYS A 78 -7.19 -2.45 -15.66
CA CYS A 78 -6.27 -3.11 -14.76
C CYS A 78 -7.00 -4.00 -13.76
N ARG A 79 -6.54 -5.24 -13.59
CA ARG A 79 -7.06 -6.16 -12.55
C ARG A 79 -6.72 -5.74 -11.11
N ALA A 80 -5.97 -4.65 -10.92
CA ALA A 80 -5.68 -4.07 -9.60
C ALA A 80 -6.94 -3.74 -8.80
N GLY A 81 -8.04 -3.36 -9.46
CA GLY A 81 -9.33 -3.13 -8.80
C GLY A 81 -9.86 -4.37 -8.04
N TYR A 82 -9.48 -5.57 -8.46
CA TYR A 82 -9.86 -6.82 -7.78
C TYR A 82 -8.90 -7.25 -6.68
N TYR A 83 -7.76 -6.57 -6.51
CA TYR A 83 -6.73 -7.01 -5.57
C TYR A 83 -7.25 -7.10 -4.14
N GLY A 84 -8.03 -6.10 -3.70
CA GLY A 84 -8.57 -6.07 -2.34
C GLY A 84 -9.41 -7.31 -2.03
N GLU A 85 -10.40 -7.61 -2.87
CA GLU A 85 -11.32 -8.73 -2.65
C GLU A 85 -10.64 -10.09 -2.79
N VAL A 86 -9.75 -10.26 -3.78
CA VAL A 86 -9.04 -11.54 -3.97
C VAL A 86 -8.05 -11.78 -2.82
N HIS A 87 -7.28 -10.78 -2.39
CA HIS A 87 -6.41 -10.92 -1.23
C HIS A 87 -7.21 -11.21 0.05
N LYS A 88 -8.36 -10.55 0.24
CA LYS A 88 -9.24 -10.79 1.38
C LYS A 88 -9.71 -12.25 1.43
N LYS A 89 -10.09 -12.82 0.28
CA LYS A 89 -10.48 -14.23 0.18
C LYS A 89 -9.31 -15.16 0.49
N ILE A 90 -8.14 -14.93 -0.12
CA ILE A 90 -6.94 -15.76 0.11
C ILE A 90 -6.55 -15.76 1.59
N LEU A 91 -6.46 -14.59 2.21
CA LEU A 91 -6.05 -14.48 3.63
C LEU A 91 -7.08 -15.15 4.55
N LYS A 92 -8.37 -14.98 4.28
CA LYS A 92 -9.44 -15.66 5.02
C LYS A 92 -9.36 -17.18 4.89
N ASP A 93 -9.10 -17.71 3.70
CA ASP A 93 -8.98 -19.15 3.46
C ASP A 93 -7.77 -19.77 4.17
N LEU A 94 -6.73 -18.97 4.39
CA LEU A 94 -5.55 -19.34 5.18
C LEU A 94 -5.76 -19.15 6.70
N GLY A 95 -6.94 -18.73 7.13
CA GLY A 95 -7.30 -18.56 8.55
C GLY A 95 -6.86 -17.23 9.17
N TYR A 96 -6.46 -16.24 8.36
CA TYR A 96 -6.12 -14.91 8.86
C TYR A 96 -7.36 -14.01 8.92
N ASP A 97 -7.59 -13.42 10.10
CA ASP A 97 -8.61 -12.37 10.29
C ASP A 97 -7.94 -10.99 10.18
N VAL A 98 -8.00 -10.43 8.98
CA VAL A 98 -7.42 -9.12 8.67
C VAL A 98 -8.42 -8.29 7.88
N GLU A 99 -8.55 -7.03 8.27
CA GLU A 99 -9.32 -6.07 7.51
C GLU A 99 -8.51 -5.56 6.32
N ILE A 100 -9.12 -5.53 5.13
CA ILE A 100 -8.55 -4.85 3.96
C ILE A 100 -9.40 -3.62 3.64
N ILE A 101 -8.77 -2.45 3.76
CA ILE A 101 -9.34 -1.15 3.38
C ILE A 101 -8.84 -0.81 1.98
N VAL A 102 -9.76 -0.66 1.04
CA VAL A 102 -9.47 -0.29 -0.36
C VAL A 102 -9.81 1.17 -0.55
N ILE A 103 -8.82 2.00 -0.88
CA ILE A 103 -9.04 3.41 -1.22
C ILE A 103 -9.32 3.48 -2.73
N ASP A 104 -10.58 3.70 -3.07
CA ASP A 104 -11.07 3.90 -4.44
C ASP A 104 -11.44 5.37 -4.72
N SER A 105 -11.86 5.64 -5.96
CA SER A 105 -12.22 6.99 -6.39
C SER A 105 -13.45 7.48 -5.63
N PRO A 106 -13.46 8.73 -5.17
CA PRO A 106 -14.65 9.34 -4.59
C PRO A 106 -15.80 9.51 -5.59
N HIS A 107 -15.53 9.38 -6.90
CA HIS A 107 -16.54 9.50 -7.95
C HIS A 107 -17.42 8.25 -8.08
N ASP A 108 -16.92 7.09 -7.68
CA ASP A 108 -17.61 5.80 -7.84
C ASP A 108 -18.58 5.56 -6.68
N ASP A 109 -18.09 5.74 -5.45
CA ASP A 109 -18.91 5.70 -4.24
C ASP A 109 -18.38 6.71 -3.20
N TYR A 110 -18.97 7.90 -3.23
CA TYR A 110 -18.60 8.98 -2.31
C TYR A 110 -18.87 8.62 -0.85
N LYS A 111 -19.93 7.85 -0.57
CA LYS A 111 -20.30 7.48 0.80
C LYS A 111 -19.26 6.52 1.37
N TYR A 112 -18.91 5.48 0.62
CA TYR A 112 -17.85 4.55 0.97
C TYR A 112 -16.50 5.26 1.17
N PHE A 113 -16.13 6.14 0.24
CA PHE A 113 -14.90 6.92 0.35
C PHE A 113 -14.88 7.77 1.63
N TYR A 114 -15.97 8.48 1.93
CA TYR A 114 -16.07 9.29 3.14
C TYR A 114 -15.97 8.42 4.41
N ASP A 115 -16.60 7.25 4.43
CA ASP A 115 -16.52 6.32 5.54
C ASP A 115 -15.08 5.81 5.76
N ILE A 116 -14.34 5.49 4.69
CA ILE A 116 -12.92 5.14 4.79
C ILE A 116 -12.09 6.29 5.34
N VAL A 117 -12.26 7.51 4.80
CA VAL A 117 -11.53 8.68 5.28
C VAL A 117 -11.82 8.92 6.75
N LYS A 118 -13.08 8.79 7.19
CA LYS A 118 -13.46 8.92 8.60
C LYS A 118 -12.80 7.85 9.48
N ARG A 119 -12.68 6.61 8.99
CA ARG A 119 -12.00 5.51 9.69
C ARG A 119 -10.49 5.75 9.79
N LEU A 120 -9.84 6.11 8.69
CA LEU A 120 -8.40 6.42 8.63
C LEU A 120 -8.05 7.72 9.37
N LYS A 121 -9.00 8.66 9.48
CA LYS A 121 -8.83 9.84 10.34
C LYS A 121 -8.63 9.44 11.80
N GLY A 122 -9.36 8.41 12.26
CA GLY A 122 -9.43 8.05 13.69
C GLY A 122 -9.77 9.27 14.55
N ASP A 123 -9.02 9.48 15.62
CA ASP A 123 -9.20 10.58 16.58
C ASP A 123 -8.62 11.92 16.10
N SER A 124 -7.92 11.95 14.96
CA SER A 124 -7.30 13.18 14.46
C SER A 124 -8.38 14.21 14.06
N SER A 125 -8.22 15.49 14.40
CA SER A 125 -9.17 16.52 13.94
C SER A 125 -9.08 16.74 12.43
N TRP A 126 -10.15 17.22 11.79
CA TRP A 126 -10.11 17.56 10.36
C TRP A 126 -9.04 18.60 10.02
N PHE A 127 -8.77 19.55 10.93
CA PHE A 127 -7.65 20.48 10.80
C PHE A 127 -6.29 19.77 10.78
N LYS A 128 -6.10 18.79 11.67
CA LYS A 128 -4.90 17.95 11.67
C LYS A 128 -4.78 17.15 10.36
N VAL A 129 -5.86 16.55 9.88
CA VAL A 129 -5.87 15.82 8.60
C VAL A 129 -5.40 16.72 7.45
N ALA A 130 -5.97 17.92 7.32
CA ALA A 130 -5.56 18.87 6.28
C ALA A 130 -4.07 19.24 6.38
N LYS A 131 -3.56 19.46 7.60
CA LYS A 131 -2.13 19.71 7.83
C LYS A 131 -1.27 18.51 7.42
N VAL A 132 -1.68 17.29 7.78
CA VAL A 132 -0.98 16.05 7.40
C VAL A 132 -0.97 15.88 5.89
N ILE A 133 -2.10 16.06 5.20
CA ILE A 133 -2.18 15.98 3.73
C ILE A 133 -1.20 16.96 3.09
N LYS A 134 -1.14 18.22 3.57
CA LYS A 134 -0.17 19.20 3.08
C LYS A 134 1.27 18.74 3.27
N THR A 135 1.63 18.25 4.45
CA THR A 135 2.97 17.71 4.73
C THR A 135 3.32 16.52 3.83
N ILE A 136 2.38 15.61 3.61
CA ILE A 136 2.57 14.43 2.76
C ILE A 136 2.70 14.82 1.29
N TYR A 137 1.94 15.82 0.84
CA TYR A 137 2.07 16.38 -0.51
C TYR A 137 3.47 16.97 -0.73
N ASP A 138 3.96 17.80 0.21
CA ASP A 138 5.30 18.39 0.12
C ASP A 138 6.40 17.32 0.15
N LEU A 139 6.28 16.29 0.99
CA LEU A 139 7.19 15.15 1.04
C LEU A 139 7.21 14.39 -0.30
N THR A 140 6.04 14.12 -0.86
CA THR A 140 5.90 13.37 -2.12
C THR A 140 6.52 14.15 -3.27
N ARG A 141 6.28 15.46 -3.35
CA ARG A 141 6.89 16.35 -4.35
C ARG A 141 8.42 16.34 -4.25
N ALA A 142 8.95 16.46 -3.04
CA ALA A 142 10.40 16.45 -2.83
C ALA A 142 11.04 15.10 -3.24
N LEU A 143 10.37 13.98 -2.94
CA LEU A 143 10.82 12.65 -3.36
C LEU A 143 10.79 12.50 -4.89
N ASP A 144 9.72 12.92 -5.54
CA ASP A 144 9.57 12.89 -7.00
C ASP A 144 10.65 13.75 -7.71
N GLU A 145 10.97 14.94 -7.19
CA GLU A 145 12.07 15.77 -7.71
C GLU A 145 13.43 15.09 -7.60
N ILE A 146 13.69 14.38 -6.49
CA ILE A 146 14.95 13.64 -6.29
C ILE A 146 14.98 12.42 -7.21
N GLU A 147 13.90 11.66 -7.31
CA GLU A 147 13.80 10.46 -8.13
C GLU A 147 14.03 10.78 -9.61
N LYS A 148 13.41 11.85 -10.13
CA LYS A 148 13.65 12.36 -11.49
C LYS A 148 15.13 12.68 -11.74
N LYS A 149 15.80 13.35 -10.81
CA LYS A 149 17.23 13.66 -10.94
C LYS A 149 18.07 12.38 -10.94
N ILE A 150 17.76 11.43 -10.07
CA ILE A 150 18.46 10.13 -9.99
C ILE A 150 18.28 9.35 -11.30
N GLU A 151 17.07 9.30 -11.85
CA GLU A 151 16.78 8.58 -13.09
C GLU A 151 17.54 9.16 -14.29
N ILE A 152 17.59 10.50 -14.40
CA ILE A 152 18.41 11.20 -15.40
C ILE A 152 19.89 10.80 -15.22
N LEU A 153 20.44 10.95 -14.01
CA LEU A 153 21.85 10.64 -13.74
C LEU A 153 22.18 9.16 -13.98
N ARG A 154 21.28 8.23 -13.67
CA ARG A 154 21.44 6.80 -13.95
C ARG A 154 21.54 6.51 -15.43
N ALA A 155 20.74 7.19 -16.26
CA ALA A 155 20.79 7.01 -17.71
C ALA A 155 22.12 7.49 -18.32
N TYR A 156 22.74 8.53 -17.75
CA TYR A 156 24.04 9.05 -18.19
C TYR A 156 25.24 8.45 -17.45
N SER A 157 24.98 7.63 -16.42
CA SER A 157 25.99 6.81 -15.75
C SER A 157 26.36 5.63 -16.65
N ASP A 158 27.00 5.93 -17.77
CA ASP A 158 27.67 4.96 -18.62
C ASP A 158 28.96 4.54 -17.89
N SER A 159 28.81 3.70 -16.87
CA SER A 159 29.93 2.99 -16.27
C SER A 159 30.10 1.71 -17.06
N GLY A 160 30.79 1.82 -18.20
CA GLY A 160 31.43 0.69 -18.88
C GLY A 160 32.49 0.05 -17.97
N LYS A 161 32.02 -0.66 -16.95
CA LYS A 161 32.76 -1.64 -16.16
C LYS A 161 31.87 -2.84 -15.91
#